data_AF-A0A8T3L307-F1
#
_entry.id   AF-A0A8T3L307-F1
#
_cell.length_a   1.000
_cell.length_b   1.000
_cell.length_c   1.000
_cell.angle_alpha   90.00
_cell.angle_beta   90.00
_cell.angle_gamma   90.00
#
_symmetry.space_group_name_H-M   'P 1'
#
loop_
_entity.id
_entity.type
_entity.pdbx_description
1 polymer ?
#
loop_
_entity_poly.entity_id
_entity_poly.type
_entity_poly.pdbx_seq_one_letter_code
_entity_poly.pdbx_strand_id
1 'polypeptide(L)'
;MSDQLTDFNDLHVAAGLDAVKRQLLSVLTDTRGSFEGVESNNLPPEPPSEIYDQENEQGFKQAGRNEDWEHSLDRTDKDVIRPHVGNLELILLNDPRWEGVLSYCDFSYRIVFRKQAPIQSQLGEWTDADAARLRTWFHRAYFMPPPPRAEIVDAILIAAQRHRFHPVRLYLEKLRWDGIDRLDFWLKDTFKSPAPDEYLSIIGPKFLAPRYFKWVAQSLVLHQSGRPSQ
;
A
#
# COMPACT_ATOMS: atom_id res chain seq x y z
N MET A 1 -29.47 15.06 -30.59
CA MET A 1 -28.12 15.06 -29.97
C MET A 1 -27.98 13.72 -29.30
N SER A 2 -27.22 12.81 -29.89
CA SER A 2 -27.03 11.45 -29.39
C SER A 2 -26.16 11.52 -28.14
N ASP A 3 -26.76 11.26 -26.98
CA ASP A 3 -26.05 11.14 -25.71
C ASP A 3 -25.27 9.83 -25.74
N GLN A 4 -24.03 9.92 -26.21
CA GLN A 4 -23.17 8.76 -26.43
C GLN A 4 -22.57 8.38 -25.07
N LEU A 5 -23.19 7.45 -24.37
CA LEU A 5 -22.67 6.84 -23.14
C LEU A 5 -21.27 6.30 -23.41
N THR A 6 -20.24 7.03 -22.98
CA THR A 6 -18.87 6.81 -23.47
C THR A 6 -18.12 5.85 -22.55
N ASP A 7 -18.56 5.70 -21.30
CA ASP A 7 -17.97 4.78 -20.34
C ASP A 7 -18.98 4.12 -19.37
N PHE A 8 -18.49 3.19 -18.53
CA PHE A 8 -19.33 2.48 -17.55
C PHE A 8 -19.84 3.38 -16.42
N ASN A 9 -19.22 4.54 -16.20
CA ASN A 9 -19.61 5.46 -15.17
C ASN A 9 -20.86 6.22 -15.60
N ASP A 10 -20.90 6.66 -16.87
CA ASP A 10 -22.09 7.24 -17.50
C ASP A 10 -23.26 6.24 -17.48
N LEU A 11 -22.97 4.96 -17.78
CA LEU A 11 -23.98 3.90 -17.79
C LEU A 11 -24.52 3.60 -16.39
N HIS A 12 -23.66 3.62 -15.38
CA HIS A 12 -24.07 3.42 -13.99
C HIS A 12 -25.00 4.55 -13.53
N VAL A 13 -24.65 5.80 -13.83
CA VAL A 13 -25.41 6.98 -13.44
C VAL A 13 -26.77 7.04 -14.17
N ALA A 14 -26.80 6.68 -15.46
CA ALA A 14 -28.02 6.76 -16.26
C ALA A 14 -28.97 5.55 -16.09
N ALA A 15 -28.43 4.34 -15.96
CA ALA A 15 -29.19 3.09 -16.06
C ALA A 15 -29.02 2.14 -14.86
N GLY A 16 -28.20 2.52 -13.87
CA GLY A 16 -28.01 1.77 -12.64
C GLY A 16 -27.05 0.59 -12.75
N LEU A 17 -26.69 0.04 -11.59
CA LEU A 17 -25.66 -1.00 -11.45
C LEU A 17 -26.03 -2.32 -12.17
N ASP A 18 -27.32 -2.63 -12.28
CA ASP A 18 -27.82 -3.83 -12.95
C ASP A 18 -27.66 -3.78 -14.48
N ALA A 19 -27.65 -2.59 -15.07
CA ALA A 19 -27.36 -2.42 -16.50
C ALA A 19 -25.88 -2.68 -16.80
N VAL A 20 -24.99 -2.13 -15.97
CA VAL A 20 -23.54 -2.37 -16.04
C VAL A 20 -23.23 -3.86 -15.87
N LYS A 21 -23.85 -4.50 -14.87
CA LYS A 21 -23.64 -5.93 -14.59
C LYS A 21 -24.08 -6.82 -15.77
N ARG A 22 -25.20 -6.52 -16.41
CA ARG A 22 -25.67 -7.27 -17.59
C ARG A 22 -24.71 -7.14 -18.77
N GLN A 23 -24.16 -5.95 -19.01
CA GLN A 23 -23.23 -5.73 -20.12
C GLN A 23 -21.86 -6.38 -19.87
N LEU A 24 -21.40 -6.40 -18.61
CA LEU A 24 -20.20 -7.17 -18.23
C LEU A 24 -20.42 -8.69 -18.38
N LEU A 25 -21.58 -9.18 -17.96
CA LEU A 25 -21.92 -10.61 -18.04
C LEU A 25 -22.14 -11.08 -19.47
N SER A 26 -22.63 -10.24 -20.38
CA SER A 26 -22.78 -10.62 -21.79
C SER A 26 -21.42 -10.82 -22.49
N VAL A 27 -20.42 -10.00 -22.15
CA VAL A 27 -19.05 -10.17 -22.66
C VAL A 27 -18.41 -11.46 -22.12
N LEU A 28 -18.73 -11.82 -20.86
CA LEU A 28 -18.30 -13.08 -20.25
C LEU A 28 -18.96 -14.32 -20.86
N THR A 29 -20.18 -14.21 -21.42
CA THR A 29 -20.84 -15.34 -22.08
C THR A 29 -20.33 -15.58 -23.49
N ASP A 30 -19.94 -14.55 -24.24
CA ASP A 30 -19.30 -14.69 -25.56
C ASP A 30 -17.89 -15.29 -25.49
N THR A 31 -17.23 -15.13 -24.35
CA THR A 31 -15.90 -15.70 -24.09
C THR A 31 -15.96 -17.11 -23.50
N ARG A 32 -17.13 -17.68 -23.16
CA ARG A 32 -17.22 -19.07 -22.69
C ARG A 32 -16.80 -20.11 -23.73
N GLY A 33 -16.76 -19.76 -25.01
CA GLY A 33 -16.15 -20.60 -26.06
C GLY A 33 -14.62 -20.56 -26.09
N SER A 34 -13.99 -19.57 -25.46
CA SER A 34 -12.54 -19.35 -25.40
C SER A 34 -11.93 -19.57 -23.99
N PHE A 35 -12.73 -20.02 -23.03
CA PHE A 35 -12.33 -20.27 -21.63
C PHE A 35 -12.11 -21.75 -21.28
N GLU A 36 -12.24 -22.70 -22.20
CA GLU A 36 -11.75 -24.07 -21.97
C GLU A 36 -10.21 -24.07 -22.04
N GLY A 37 -9.55 -23.78 -20.91
CA GLY A 37 -8.09 -23.96 -20.78
C GLY A 37 -7.36 -23.07 -19.79
N VAL A 38 -8.00 -22.10 -19.14
CA VAL A 38 -7.35 -21.36 -18.05
C VAL A 38 -7.54 -22.15 -16.75
N GLU A 39 -6.68 -23.13 -16.50
CA GLU A 39 -6.58 -23.74 -15.19
C GLU A 39 -6.25 -22.67 -14.13
N SER A 40 -6.94 -22.73 -12.99
CA SER A 40 -6.73 -21.90 -11.79
C SER A 40 -5.27 -21.87 -11.29
N ASN A 41 -4.42 -22.76 -11.80
CA ASN A 41 -3.05 -22.99 -11.35
C ASN A 41 -2.01 -22.00 -11.92
N ASN A 42 -2.40 -21.10 -12.84
CA ASN A 42 -1.47 -20.20 -13.53
C ASN A 42 -1.62 -18.70 -13.18
N LEU A 43 -2.51 -18.35 -12.23
CA LEU A 43 -2.44 -17.00 -11.64
C LEU A 43 -1.26 -16.95 -10.66
N PRO A 44 -0.46 -15.88 -10.65
CA PRO A 44 0.43 -15.62 -9.52
C PRO A 44 -0.43 -15.67 -8.25
N PRO A 45 0.00 -16.37 -7.19
CA PRO A 45 -0.75 -16.39 -5.95
C PRO A 45 -0.97 -14.94 -5.51
N GLU A 46 -2.20 -14.61 -5.10
CA GLU A 46 -2.44 -13.35 -4.42
C GLU A 46 -1.40 -13.21 -3.31
N PRO A 47 -0.77 -12.03 -3.15
CA PRO A 47 0.19 -11.83 -2.07
C PRO A 47 -0.50 -12.24 -0.76
N PRO A 48 0.04 -13.21 0.00
CA PRO A 48 -0.57 -13.66 1.23
C PRO A 48 -0.96 -12.48 2.11
N SER A 49 -2.17 -12.48 2.67
CA SER A 49 -2.59 -11.49 3.67
C SER A 49 -1.56 -11.39 4.81
N GLU A 50 -0.89 -12.50 5.09
CA GLU A 50 0.22 -12.64 6.02
C GLU A 50 1.40 -11.68 5.76
N ILE A 51 1.60 -11.14 4.55
CA ILE A 51 2.64 -10.12 4.31
C ILE A 51 2.36 -8.83 5.10
N TYR A 52 1.07 -8.53 5.34
CA TYR A 52 0.65 -7.44 6.22
C TYR A 52 0.80 -7.79 7.71
N ASP A 53 0.85 -9.07 8.05
CA ASP A 53 0.96 -9.54 9.45
C ASP A 53 2.38 -9.93 9.85
N GLN A 54 3.27 -10.22 8.88
CA GLN A 54 4.62 -10.71 9.11
C GLN A 54 5.49 -9.63 9.76
N GLU A 55 6.02 -9.92 10.94
CA GLU A 55 7.07 -9.12 11.58
C GLU A 55 8.30 -9.07 10.65
N ASN A 56 8.64 -7.89 10.15
CA ASN A 56 9.96 -7.70 9.56
C ASN A 56 10.97 -7.62 10.72
N GLU A 57 11.69 -8.71 10.99
CA GLU A 57 12.87 -8.70 11.87
C GLU A 57 13.99 -7.81 11.31
N GLN A 58 13.99 -7.54 10.00
CA GLN A 58 14.99 -6.71 9.33
C GLN A 58 14.53 -5.25 9.26
N GLY A 59 14.78 -4.47 10.31
CA GLY A 59 14.59 -3.02 10.27
C GLY A 59 14.54 -2.31 11.63
N PHE A 60 14.29 -3.03 12.73
CA PHE A 60 14.26 -2.42 14.05
C PHE A 60 15.67 -2.35 14.65
N LYS A 61 16.51 -1.46 14.10
CA LYS A 61 17.60 -0.94 14.92
C LYS A 61 16.94 -0.17 16.06
N GLN A 62 16.95 -0.74 17.25
CA GLN A 62 16.64 -0.07 18.51
C GLN A 62 17.51 1.19 18.58
N ALA A 63 16.97 2.33 18.15
CA ALA A 63 17.59 3.61 18.39
C ALA A 63 17.39 3.89 19.88
N GLY A 64 18.38 3.48 20.70
CA GLY A 64 18.53 3.81 22.11
C GLY A 64 17.23 3.88 22.89
N ARG A 65 16.72 2.74 23.37
CA ARG A 65 15.65 2.71 24.36
C ARG A 65 16.17 3.42 25.61
N ASN A 66 15.84 4.70 25.78
CA ASN A 66 16.17 5.44 27.00
C ASN A 66 15.25 4.92 28.09
N GLU A 67 15.75 4.12 29.03
CA GLU A 67 14.97 3.56 30.14
C GLU A 67 14.30 4.67 30.99
N ASP A 68 14.80 5.91 30.90
CA ASP A 68 14.32 7.08 31.64
C ASP A 68 13.37 8.02 30.86
N TRP A 69 12.81 7.58 29.73
CA TRP A 69 11.96 8.44 28.89
C TRP A 69 10.73 9.00 29.64
N GLU A 70 10.22 8.29 30.65
CA GLU A 70 9.09 8.73 31.48
C GLU A 70 9.39 10.01 32.27
N HIS A 71 10.66 10.26 32.61
CA HIS A 71 11.09 11.51 33.24
C HIS A 71 11.07 12.69 32.27
N SER A 72 11.12 12.43 30.96
CA SER A 72 11.10 13.47 29.91
C SER A 72 9.68 13.96 29.57
N LEU A 73 8.64 13.37 30.17
CA LEU A 73 7.25 13.80 29.94
C LEU A 73 7.00 15.17 30.58
N ASP A 74 6.38 16.09 29.81
CA ASP A 74 5.97 17.40 30.32
C ASP A 74 4.79 17.24 31.29
N ARG A 75 4.94 17.79 32.49
CA ARG A 75 3.98 17.71 33.59
C ARG A 75 3.53 19.10 34.02
N THR A 76 2.36 19.16 34.63
CA THR A 76 1.87 20.37 35.30
C THR A 76 2.51 20.51 36.68
N ASP A 77 2.34 21.67 37.33
CA ASP A 77 2.81 21.90 38.71
C ASP A 77 2.22 20.92 39.75
N LYS A 78 1.13 20.22 39.37
CA LYS A 78 0.47 19.19 40.17
C LYS A 78 0.91 17.76 39.79
N ASP A 79 2.02 17.63 39.06
CA ASP A 79 2.60 16.36 38.59
C ASP A 79 1.71 15.56 37.61
N VAL A 80 0.72 16.20 37.00
CA VAL A 80 -0.14 15.58 35.98
C VAL A 80 0.47 15.76 34.59
N ILE A 81 0.59 14.67 33.81
CA ILE A 81 1.10 14.69 32.43
C ILE A 81 0.19 15.52 31.53
N ARG A 82 0.77 16.39 30.70
CA ARG A 82 0.02 17.26 29.78
C ARG A 82 -0.42 16.53 28.51
N PRO A 83 -1.66 16.73 28.04
CA PRO A 83 -2.21 16.03 26.88
C PRO A 83 -1.95 16.73 25.55
N HIS A 84 -0.68 16.91 25.19
CA HIS A 84 -0.26 17.47 23.91
C HIS A 84 0.58 16.46 23.10
N VAL A 85 0.71 16.71 21.79
CA VAL A 85 1.39 15.87 20.79
C VAL A 85 2.72 15.32 21.27
N GLY A 86 3.63 16.16 21.79
CA GLY A 86 4.96 15.72 22.19
C GLY A 86 4.96 14.62 23.27
N ASN A 87 4.08 14.70 24.27
CA ASN A 87 3.97 13.66 25.28
C ASN A 87 3.33 12.39 24.72
N LEU A 88 2.31 12.53 23.87
CA LEU A 88 1.64 11.39 23.24
C LEU A 88 2.60 10.64 22.31
N GLU A 89 3.39 11.35 21.51
CA GLU A 89 4.43 10.81 20.65
C GLU A 89 5.49 10.06 21.48
N LEU A 90 6.02 10.70 22.52
CA LEU A 90 7.01 10.08 23.42
C LEU A 90 6.48 8.76 24.00
N ILE A 91 5.22 8.74 24.46
CA ILE A 91 4.59 7.52 24.97
C ILE A 91 4.48 6.46 23.86
N LEU A 92 3.93 6.80 22.69
CA LEU A 92 3.72 5.83 21.61
C LEU A 92 5.03 5.24 21.06
N LEU A 93 6.13 6.01 21.09
CA LEU A 93 7.42 5.57 20.60
C LEU A 93 8.23 4.73 21.60
N ASN A 94 8.02 4.94 22.91
CA ASN A 94 8.87 4.34 23.95
C ASN A 94 8.14 3.32 24.84
N ASP A 95 6.81 3.38 24.95
CA ASP A 95 6.04 2.40 25.71
C ASP A 95 6.15 1.00 25.04
N PRO A 96 6.68 -0.01 25.74
CA PRO A 96 6.82 -1.37 25.20
C PRO A 96 5.51 -1.97 24.68
N ARG A 97 4.35 -1.53 25.20
CA ARG A 97 3.03 -1.99 24.76
C ARG A 97 2.68 -1.52 23.34
N TRP A 98 3.37 -0.50 22.83
CA TRP A 98 3.17 0.07 21.50
C TRP A 98 4.31 -0.27 20.52
N GLU A 99 5.34 -0.98 20.98
CA GLU A 99 6.50 -1.34 20.16
C GLU A 99 6.07 -2.17 18.93
N GLY A 100 6.26 -1.60 17.73
CA GLY A 100 5.90 -2.22 16.46
C GLY A 100 4.39 -2.38 16.22
N VAL A 101 3.54 -1.77 17.04
CA VAL A 101 2.08 -1.83 16.89
C VAL A 101 1.62 -0.96 15.72
N LEU A 102 2.07 0.30 15.69
CA LEU A 102 1.68 1.27 14.67
C LEU A 102 2.70 1.31 13.53
N SER A 103 2.22 1.36 12.29
CA SER A 103 3.09 1.49 11.12
C SER A 103 2.40 2.27 10.01
N TYR A 104 3.19 2.99 9.21
CA TYR A 104 2.71 3.73 8.05
C TYR A 104 2.97 2.93 6.77
N CYS A 105 1.92 2.63 6.03
CA CYS A 105 2.00 1.92 4.76
C CYS A 105 2.26 2.90 3.62
N ASP A 106 3.44 2.85 3.01
CA ASP A 106 3.83 3.72 1.88
C ASP A 106 3.08 3.41 0.59
N PHE A 107 2.41 2.26 0.50
CA PHE A 107 1.63 1.89 -0.68
C PHE A 107 0.20 2.45 -0.62
N SER A 108 -0.48 2.30 0.52
CA SER A 108 -1.85 2.78 0.71
C SER A 108 -1.95 4.18 1.33
N TYR A 109 -0.83 4.72 1.82
CA TYR A 109 -0.74 5.97 2.60
C TYR A 109 -1.61 5.96 3.86
N ARG A 110 -1.86 4.77 4.42
CA ARG A 110 -2.66 4.56 5.64
C ARG A 110 -1.80 4.15 6.82
N ILE A 111 -2.31 4.47 8.01
CA ILE A 111 -1.79 3.96 9.27
C ILE A 111 -2.44 2.61 9.51
N VAL A 112 -1.65 1.61 9.88
CA VAL A 112 -2.12 0.26 10.16
C VAL A 112 -1.56 -0.26 11.48
N PHE A 113 -2.35 -1.11 12.14
CA PHE A 113 -1.92 -1.96 13.23
C PHE A 113 -1.26 -3.22 12.68
N ARG A 114 0.04 -3.38 12.95
CA ARG A 114 0.83 -4.58 12.60
C ARG A 114 0.89 -5.60 13.73
N LYS A 115 0.58 -5.17 14.96
CA LYS A 115 0.47 -6.02 16.15
C LYS A 115 -0.77 -5.66 16.94
N GLN A 116 -1.19 -6.57 17.81
CA GLN A 116 -2.34 -6.35 18.68
C GLN A 116 -2.09 -5.15 19.61
N ALA A 117 -2.85 -4.08 19.41
CA ALA A 117 -2.75 -2.89 20.22
C ALA A 117 -3.36 -3.11 21.62
N PRO A 118 -2.87 -2.42 22.67
CA PRO A 118 -3.41 -2.53 24.03
C PRO A 118 -4.86 -1.99 24.16
N ILE A 119 -5.31 -1.26 23.14
CA ILE A 119 -6.67 -0.72 23.02
C ILE A 119 -7.69 -1.74 22.45
N GLN A 120 -7.29 -3.01 22.27
CA GLN A 120 -8.13 -4.08 21.71
C GLN A 120 -8.69 -3.74 20.32
N SER A 121 -7.89 -3.03 19.51
CA SER A 121 -8.23 -2.77 18.11
C SER A 121 -8.03 -4.03 17.24
N GLN A 122 -8.68 -4.06 16.09
CA GLN A 122 -8.46 -5.10 15.09
C GLN A 122 -7.15 -4.83 14.35
N LEU A 123 -6.46 -5.89 13.92
CA LEU A 123 -5.32 -5.77 13.01
C LEU A 123 -5.79 -5.17 11.67
N GLY A 124 -4.94 -4.38 11.03
CA GLY A 124 -5.28 -3.69 9.79
C GLY A 124 -5.39 -2.17 9.93
N GLU A 125 -6.27 -1.53 9.16
CA GLU A 125 -6.34 -0.07 9.07
C GLU A 125 -6.82 0.59 10.35
N TRP A 126 -6.12 1.67 10.74
CA TRP A 126 -6.52 2.54 11.84
C TRP A 126 -7.89 3.19 11.59
N THR A 127 -8.79 3.14 12.56
CA THR A 127 -10.14 3.72 12.44
C THR A 127 -10.40 4.88 13.40
N ASP A 128 -11.45 5.64 13.09
CA ASP A 128 -11.94 6.71 13.96
C ASP A 128 -12.41 6.24 15.35
N ALA A 129 -12.82 4.97 15.47
CA ALA A 129 -13.18 4.35 16.73
C ALA A 129 -11.94 4.09 17.59
N ASP A 130 -10.81 3.77 16.97
CA ASP A 130 -9.53 3.54 17.66
C ASP A 130 -8.99 4.83 18.28
N ALA A 131 -9.27 5.98 17.66
CA ALA A 131 -8.97 7.29 18.26
C ALA A 131 -9.69 7.46 19.60
N ALA A 132 -10.97 7.07 19.70
CA ALA A 132 -11.70 7.14 20.95
C ALA A 132 -11.15 6.15 21.99
N ARG A 133 -10.81 4.92 21.59
CA ARG A 133 -10.20 3.93 22.50
C ARG A 133 -8.84 4.39 23.01
N LEU A 134 -8.01 4.97 22.14
CA LEU A 134 -6.69 5.47 22.49
C LEU A 134 -6.76 6.64 23.48
N ARG A 135 -7.73 7.55 23.33
CA ARG A 135 -8.01 8.61 24.33
C ARG A 135 -8.26 8.03 25.70
N THR A 136 -9.12 7.02 25.78
CA THR A 136 -9.45 6.36 27.04
C THR A 136 -8.25 5.62 27.60
N TRP A 137 -7.42 5.02 26.74
CA TRP A 137 -6.21 4.33 27.16
C TRP A 137 -5.18 5.29 27.76
N PHE A 138 -4.91 6.44 27.14
CA PHE A 138 -4.03 7.47 27.73
C PHE A 138 -4.50 7.89 29.11
N HIS A 139 -5.82 8.13 29.27
CA HIS A 139 -6.38 8.49 30.56
C HIS A 139 -6.22 7.38 31.62
N ARG A 140 -6.43 6.11 31.25
CA ARG A 140 -6.34 4.98 32.18
C ARG A 140 -4.92 4.57 32.51
N ALA A 141 -4.00 4.63 31.55
CA ALA A 141 -2.63 4.15 31.69
C ALA A 141 -1.70 5.22 32.29
N TYR A 142 -1.89 6.49 31.92
CA TYR A 142 -0.99 7.60 32.30
C TYR A 142 -1.66 8.64 33.20
N PHE A 143 -2.90 8.41 33.64
CA PHE A 143 -3.67 9.30 34.53
C PHE A 143 -3.77 10.76 34.04
N MET A 144 -3.59 10.98 32.74
CA MET A 144 -3.66 12.30 32.12
C MET A 144 -5.09 12.64 31.69
N PRO A 145 -5.45 13.93 31.53
CA PRO A 145 -6.73 14.30 30.95
C PRO A 145 -6.88 13.70 29.53
N PRO A 146 -8.09 13.26 29.13
CA PRO A 146 -8.30 12.70 27.79
C PRO A 146 -7.82 13.67 26.70
N PRO A 147 -6.85 13.28 25.85
CA PRO A 147 -6.29 14.22 24.90
C PRO A 147 -7.30 14.67 23.85
N PRO A 148 -7.15 15.88 23.28
CA PRO A 148 -7.93 16.30 22.13
C PRO A 148 -7.74 15.34 20.95
N ARG A 149 -8.76 15.20 20.09
CA ARG A 149 -8.69 14.28 18.95
C ARG A 149 -7.59 14.67 17.96
N ALA A 150 -7.38 15.97 17.73
CA ALA A 150 -6.35 16.48 16.82
C ALA A 150 -4.94 16.04 17.26
N GLU A 151 -4.60 16.26 18.53
CA GLU A 151 -3.31 15.87 19.12
C GLU A 151 -3.02 14.37 18.96
N ILE A 152 -4.05 13.55 19.01
CA ILE A 152 -3.90 12.10 18.84
C ILE A 152 -3.62 11.72 17.40
N VAL A 153 -4.36 12.29 16.46
CA VAL A 153 -4.16 12.02 15.04
C VAL A 153 -2.73 12.38 14.64
N ASP A 154 -2.24 13.52 15.09
CA ASP A 154 -0.88 13.97 14.83
C ASP A 154 0.15 13.06 15.49
N ALA A 155 -0.01 12.72 16.78
CA ALA A 155 0.92 11.85 17.49
C ALA A 155 1.01 10.44 16.89
N ILE A 156 -0.12 9.85 16.49
CA ILE A 156 -0.13 8.53 15.83
C ILE A 156 0.54 8.64 14.46
N LEU A 157 0.28 9.69 13.69
CA LEU A 157 0.92 9.87 12.39
C LEU A 157 2.43 9.91 12.54
N ILE A 158 2.95 10.68 13.50
CA ILE A 158 4.39 10.77 13.76
C ILE A 158 4.95 9.41 14.20
N ALA A 159 4.28 8.74 15.15
CA ALA A 159 4.70 7.42 15.64
C ALA A 159 4.70 6.36 14.51
N ALA A 160 3.66 6.32 13.68
CA ALA A 160 3.54 5.41 12.56
C ALA A 160 4.58 5.70 11.46
N GLN A 161 4.90 6.98 11.21
CA GLN A 161 5.94 7.37 10.26
C GLN A 161 7.34 6.93 10.70
N ARG A 162 7.57 6.67 11.99
CA ARG A 162 8.81 6.07 12.47
C ARG A 162 8.98 4.61 12.02
N HIS A 163 7.87 3.94 11.73
CA HIS A 163 7.79 2.55 11.31
C HIS A 163 7.10 2.42 9.94
N ARG A 164 7.75 2.97 8.91
CA ARG A 164 7.26 2.89 7.53
C ARG A 164 7.55 1.53 6.90
N PHE A 165 6.63 1.06 6.09
CA PHE A 165 6.85 -0.12 5.26
C PHE A 165 6.12 0.00 3.93
N HIS A 166 6.59 -0.73 2.93
CA HIS A 166 5.95 -0.83 1.64
C HIS A 166 5.64 -2.29 1.33
N PRO A 167 4.37 -2.76 1.45
CA PRO A 167 4.02 -4.17 1.38
C PRO A 167 4.45 -4.82 0.06
N VAL A 168 4.23 -4.14 -1.08
CA VAL A 168 4.63 -4.66 -2.39
C VAL A 168 6.15 -4.81 -2.52
N ARG A 169 6.95 -3.84 -2.04
CA ARG A 169 8.42 -3.96 -2.09
C ARG A 169 8.90 -5.11 -1.22
N LEU A 170 8.39 -5.21 0.01
CA LEU A 170 8.72 -6.31 0.92
C LEU A 170 8.37 -7.67 0.33
N TYR A 171 7.25 -7.76 -0.39
CA TYR A 171 6.90 -8.97 -1.12
C TYR A 171 7.89 -9.28 -2.24
N LEU A 172 8.15 -8.31 -3.12
CA LEU A 172 9.04 -8.47 -4.27
C LEU A 172 10.48 -8.77 -3.85
N GLU A 173 10.97 -8.20 -2.76
CA GLU A 173 12.31 -8.44 -2.20
C GLU A 173 12.48 -9.86 -1.64
N LYS A 174 11.38 -10.50 -1.20
CA LYS A 174 11.40 -11.89 -0.71
C LYS A 174 11.38 -12.92 -1.86
N LEU A 175 10.92 -12.52 -3.05
CA LEU A 175 10.83 -13.43 -4.19
C LEU A 175 12.22 -13.73 -4.77
N ARG A 176 12.43 -15.00 -5.11
CA ARG A 176 13.61 -15.44 -5.88
C ARG A 176 13.20 -15.56 -7.35
N TRP A 177 14.03 -15.00 -8.22
CA TRP A 177 13.85 -15.21 -9.64
C TRP A 177 14.12 -16.68 -9.99
N ASP A 178 13.24 -17.25 -10.80
CA ASP A 178 13.22 -18.67 -11.16
C ASP A 178 13.90 -18.95 -12.51
N GLY A 179 14.52 -17.93 -13.12
CA GLY A 179 15.28 -18.07 -14.36
C GLY A 179 14.44 -18.05 -15.64
N ILE A 180 13.12 -17.81 -15.56
CA ILE A 180 12.25 -17.78 -16.73
C ILE A 180 12.02 -16.32 -17.17
N ASP A 181 12.39 -16.02 -18.41
CA ASP A 181 12.24 -14.70 -19.05
C ASP A 181 10.79 -14.42 -19.46
N ARG A 182 9.97 -14.01 -18.48
CA ARG A 182 8.53 -13.75 -18.68
C ARG A 182 8.21 -12.37 -19.27
N LEU A 183 9.15 -11.44 -19.26
CA LEU A 183 8.90 -10.04 -19.66
C LEU A 183 8.54 -9.89 -21.15
N ASP A 184 8.98 -10.83 -21.99
CA ASP A 184 8.68 -10.79 -23.42
C ASP A 184 7.28 -11.33 -23.72
N PHE A 185 6.72 -12.19 -22.86
CA PHE A 185 5.48 -12.91 -23.16
C PHE A 185 4.33 -12.59 -22.21
N TRP A 186 4.52 -11.84 -21.12
CA TRP A 186 3.46 -11.60 -20.12
C TRP A 186 2.16 -10.99 -20.70
N LEU A 187 2.23 -10.13 -21.72
CA LEU A 187 1.03 -9.59 -22.37
C LEU A 187 0.22 -10.66 -23.11
N LYS A 188 0.91 -11.65 -23.68
CA LYS A 188 0.30 -12.82 -24.30
C LYS A 188 -0.17 -13.80 -23.23
N ASP A 189 0.68 -14.13 -22.27
CA ASP A 189 0.43 -15.21 -21.32
C ASP A 189 -0.60 -14.83 -20.26
N THR A 190 -0.50 -13.62 -19.70
CA THR A 190 -1.39 -13.11 -18.65
C THR A 190 -2.67 -12.50 -19.23
N PHE A 191 -2.57 -11.68 -20.27
CA PHE A 191 -3.72 -10.94 -20.83
C PHE A 191 -4.32 -11.55 -22.09
N LYS A 192 -3.77 -12.67 -22.59
CA LYS A 192 -4.24 -13.35 -23.82
C LYS A 192 -4.44 -12.38 -24.98
N SER A 193 -3.53 -11.40 -25.10
CA SER A 193 -3.64 -10.36 -26.12
C SER A 193 -3.63 -10.97 -27.52
N PRO A 194 -4.53 -10.56 -28.43
CA PRO A 194 -4.62 -11.10 -29.80
C PRO A 194 -3.61 -10.46 -30.77
N ALA A 195 -2.76 -9.55 -30.29
CA ALA A 195 -1.77 -8.88 -31.12
C ALA A 195 -0.61 -9.83 -31.51
N PRO A 196 0.14 -9.54 -32.59
CA PRO A 196 1.25 -10.39 -33.03
C PRO A 196 2.34 -10.57 -31.95
N ASP A 197 2.85 -11.80 -31.80
CA ASP A 197 3.87 -12.15 -30.80
C ASP A 197 5.12 -11.27 -30.87
N GLU A 198 5.60 -10.98 -32.09
CA GLU A 198 6.76 -10.11 -32.32
C GLU A 198 6.52 -8.70 -31.74
N TYR A 199 5.32 -8.15 -31.94
CA TYR A 199 4.94 -6.86 -31.38
C TYR A 199 4.84 -6.90 -29.85
N LEU A 200 4.20 -7.95 -29.31
CA LEU A 200 4.02 -8.12 -27.86
C LEU A 200 5.35 -8.28 -27.11
N SER A 201 6.31 -9.00 -27.70
CA SER A 201 7.66 -9.18 -27.14
C SER A 201 8.46 -7.89 -27.05
N ILE A 202 8.21 -6.94 -27.95
CA ILE A 202 8.90 -5.64 -27.95
C ILE A 202 8.25 -4.66 -26.97
N ILE A 203 6.92 -4.65 -26.88
CA ILE A 203 6.19 -3.66 -26.07
C ILE A 203 6.03 -4.10 -24.61
N GLY A 204 5.94 -5.41 -24.36
CA GLY A 204 5.75 -5.99 -23.03
C GLY A 204 6.81 -5.53 -22.01
N PRO A 205 8.11 -5.68 -22.29
CA PRO A 205 9.16 -5.21 -21.39
C PRO A 205 9.15 -3.68 -21.22
N LYS A 206 8.85 -2.93 -22.30
CA LYS A 206 8.82 -1.46 -22.30
C LYS A 206 7.70 -0.89 -21.43
N PHE A 207 6.58 -1.60 -21.34
CA PHE A 207 5.45 -1.22 -20.49
C PHE A 207 5.81 -1.32 -19.00
N LEU A 208 6.51 -2.39 -18.59
CA LEU A 208 6.86 -2.63 -17.19
C LEU A 208 8.13 -1.91 -16.72
N ALA A 209 9.05 -1.56 -17.63
CA ALA A 209 10.30 -0.87 -17.31
C ALA A 209 10.47 0.44 -18.12
N PRO A 210 9.71 1.51 -17.81
CA PRO A 210 9.70 2.75 -18.61
C PRO A 210 11.04 3.49 -18.64
N ARG A 211 11.93 3.24 -17.66
CA ARG A 211 13.25 3.90 -17.56
C ARG A 211 14.13 3.66 -18.79
N TYR A 212 13.96 2.54 -19.48
CA TYR A 212 14.68 2.26 -20.73
C TYR A 212 14.18 3.06 -21.93
N PHE A 213 12.94 3.57 -21.87
CA PHE A 213 12.34 4.31 -22.98
C PHE A 213 13.05 5.64 -23.23
N LYS A 214 13.48 6.34 -22.18
CA LYS A 214 14.17 7.64 -22.30
C LYS A 214 15.55 7.50 -22.94
N TRP A 215 16.30 6.45 -22.59
CA TRP A 215 17.65 6.20 -23.09
C TRP A 215 17.67 5.64 -24.53
N VAL A 216 16.76 4.71 -24.84
CA VAL A 216 16.62 4.15 -26.19
C VAL A 216 16.05 5.19 -27.17
N ALA A 217 15.08 6.01 -26.75
CA ALA A 217 14.58 7.11 -27.58
C ALA A 217 15.66 8.18 -27.84
N GLN A 218 16.46 8.55 -26.83
CA GLN A 218 17.59 9.48 -27.04
C GLN A 218 18.66 8.91 -27.96
N SER A 219 18.97 7.62 -27.86
CA SER A 219 19.99 6.96 -28.69
C SER A 219 19.54 6.80 -30.15
N LEU A 220 18.25 6.53 -30.40
CA LEU A 220 17.66 6.46 -31.75
C LEU A 220 17.58 7.83 -32.43
N VAL A 221 17.29 8.90 -31.68
CA VAL A 221 17.29 10.28 -32.20
C VAL A 221 18.70 10.72 -32.59
N LEU A 222 19.73 10.32 -31.84
CA LEU A 222 21.14 10.64 -32.14
C LEU A 222 21.70 9.83 -33.33
N HIS A 223 21.14 8.65 -33.64
CA HIS A 223 21.52 7.88 -34.83
C HIS A 223 20.80 8.33 -36.12
N GLN A 224 19.62 8.95 -36.01
CA GLN A 224 18.92 9.50 -37.18
C GLN A 224 19.45 10.88 -37.62
N SER A 225 20.11 11.63 -36.72
CA SER A 225 20.76 12.92 -37.04
C SER A 225 22.20 12.79 -37.56
N GLY A 226 22.74 11.57 -37.68
CA GLY A 226 24.14 11.28 -38.01
C GLY A 226 24.42 10.72 -39.40
N ARG A 227 23.52 10.83 -40.40
CA ARG A 227 23.91 10.59 -41.80
C ARG A 227 24.43 11.91 -42.39
N PRO A 228 25.75 12.07 -42.64
CA PRO A 228 26.24 13.20 -43.40
C PRO A 228 25.69 13.13 -44.82
N SER A 229 25.23 14.28 -45.32
CA SER A 229 25.12 14.49 -46.75
C SER A 229 26.52 14.79 -47.29
N GLN A 230 26.83 14.16 -48.42
CA GLN A 230 28.08 14.15 -49.20
C GLN A 230 29.05 13.02 -48.87
#